data_AF-A0A1X7VES9-F1
#
_entry.id   AF-A0A1X7VES9-F1
#
_cell.length_a   1.000
_cell.length_b   1.000
_cell.length_c   1.000
_cell.angle_alpha   90.00
_cell.angle_beta   90.00
_cell.angle_gamma   90.00
#
_symmetry.space_group_name_H-M   'P 1'
#
loop_
_entity.id
_entity.type
_entity.pdbx_description
1 polymer ?
#
loop_
_entity_poly.entity_id
_entity_poly.type
_entity_poly.pdbx_seq_one_letter_code
_entity_poly.pdbx_strand_id
1 'polypeptide(L)' 'MDDVGQTLLNWASAFVTLQMVEYLLENGADVNCGLKSSSLYYAACFCRPSIAKILLK' A
#
# COMPACT_ATOMS: atom_id res chain seq x y z
N MET A 1 2.96 7.34 -10.33
CA MET A 1 3.86 6.21 -10.04
C MET A 1 5.28 6.73 -10.09
N ASP A 2 6.20 6.08 -9.39
CA ASP A 2 7.64 6.34 -9.54
C ASP A 2 8.21 5.64 -10.80
N ASP A 3 9.53 5.72 -10.97
CA ASP A 3 10.25 5.18 -12.12
C ASP A 3 10.21 3.64 -12.22
N VAL A 4 9.84 2.94 -11.14
CA VAL A 4 9.66 1.48 -11.13
C VAL A 4 8.19 1.06 -11.19
N GLY A 5 7.28 2.02 -11.34
CA GLY A 5 5.85 1.77 -11.50
C GLY A 5 5.11 1.53 -10.19
N GLN A 6 5.68 1.96 -9.06
CA GLN A 6 5.08 1.86 -7.74
C GLN A 6 4.32 3.12 -7.38
N THR A 7 3.22 2.95 -6.64
CA THR A 7 2.40 4.04 -6.15
C THR A 7 2.83 4.48 -4.76
N LEU A 8 2.34 5.63 -4.32
CA LEU A 8 2.54 6.09 -2.95
C LEU A 8 1.96 5.09 -1.93
N LEU A 9 0.84 4.43 -2.27
CA LEU A 9 0.22 3.41 -1.42
C LEU A 9 1.09 2.15 -1.30
N ASN A 10 1.82 1.76 -2.36
CA ASN A 10 2.80 0.66 -2.28
C ASN A 10 3.88 0.93 -1.23
N TRP A 11 4.49 2.13 -1.30
CA TRP A 11 5.52 2.54 -0.35
C TRP A 11 4.97 2.68 1.07
N ALA A 12 3.77 3.27 1.22
CA ALA A 12 3.08 3.38 2.49
C ALA A 12 2.80 2.02 3.12
N SER A 13 2.50 1.01 2.30
CA SER A 13 2.21 -0.35 2.75
C SER A 13 3.42 -1.04 3.37
N ALA A 14 4.64 -0.75 2.88
CA ALA A 14 5.87 -1.28 3.44
C ALA A 14 6.42 -0.48 4.64
N PHE A 15 6.43 0.86 4.55
CA PHE A 15 7.33 1.65 5.41
C PHE A 15 6.65 2.66 6.34
N VAL A 16 5.37 3.02 6.15
CA VAL A 16 4.76 4.17 6.85
C VAL A 16 3.83 3.76 8.00
N THR A 17 3.05 4.62 8.64
CA THR A 17 2.09 4.22 9.68
C THR A 17 0.76 3.73 9.07
N LEU A 18 -0.04 3.03 9.89
CA LEU A 18 -1.41 2.64 9.53
C LEU A 18 -2.25 3.85 9.13
N GLN A 19 -2.14 4.96 9.88
CA GLN A 19 -2.92 6.18 9.63
C GLN A 19 -2.61 6.79 8.26
N MET A 20 -1.36 6.71 7.79
CA MET A 20 -1.04 7.19 6.44
C MET A 20 -1.68 6.32 5.37
N VAL A 21 -1.71 4.99 5.57
CA VAL A 21 -2.38 4.07 4.64
C VAL A 21 -3.87 4.39 4.60
N GLU A 22 -4.52 4.55 5.76
CA GLU A 22 -5.93 4.93 5.85
C GLU A 22 -6.20 6.28 5.17
N TYR A 23 -5.38 7.30 5.45
CA TYR A 23 -5.48 8.60 4.80
C TYR A 23 -5.40 8.51 3.28
N LEU A 24 -4.47 7.71 2.74
CA LEU A 24 -4.34 7.54 1.29
C LEU A 24 -5.58 6.85 0.70
N LEU A 25 -6.12 5.82 1.38
CA LEU A 25 -7.33 5.12 0.94
C LEU A 25 -8.55 6.04 0.96
N GLU A 26 -8.71 6.85 2.01
CA GLU A 26 -9.78 7.85 2.11
C GLU A 26 -9.70 8.91 1.01
N ASN A 27 -8.49 9.24 0.55
CA ASN A 27 -8.26 10.13 -0.58
C ASN A 27 -8.33 9.42 -1.96
N GLY A 28 -8.83 8.18 -2.01
CA GLY A 28 -9.09 7.46 -3.24
C GLY A 28 -7.86 6.78 -3.86
N ALA A 29 -6.84 6.47 -3.07
CA ALA A 29 -5.72 5.67 -3.55
C ALA A 29 -6.19 4.27 -3.97
N ASP A 30 -5.92 3.90 -5.22
CA ASP A 30 -6.25 2.58 -5.75
C ASP A 30 -5.27 1.51 -5.26
N VAL A 31 -5.79 0.53 -4.50
CA VAL A 31 -5.04 -0.60 -3.92
C VAL A 31 -4.39 -1.51 -4.95
N ASN A 32 -4.99 -1.57 -6.15
CA ASN A 32 -4.54 -2.42 -7.25
C ASN A 32 -3.64 -1.67 -8.24
N CYS A 33 -3.45 -0.37 -8.03
CA CYS A 33 -2.58 0.44 -8.86
C CYS A 33 -1.11 0.13 -8.53
N GLY A 34 -0.33 -0.19 -9.55
CA GLY A 34 1.07 -0.58 -9.46
C GLY A 34 1.42 -1.54 -10.59
N LEU A 35 2.60 -1.38 -11.20
CA LEU A 35 2.98 -2.13 -12.40
C LEU A 35 3.52 -3.54 -12.09
N LYS A 36 4.23 -3.71 -10.97
CA LYS A 36 4.89 -4.97 -10.63
C LYS A 36 4.30 -5.69 -9.43
N SER A 37 3.92 -4.92 -8.42
CA SER A 37 3.53 -5.46 -7.13
C SER A 37 2.42 -4.61 -6.52
N SER A 38 1.39 -5.24 -5.98
CA SER A 38 0.26 -4.56 -5.33
C SER A 38 0.65 -4.00 -3.97
N SER A 39 -0.15 -3.09 -3.42
CA SER A 39 0.05 -2.56 -2.06
C SER A 39 0.06 -3.69 -1.01
N LEU A 40 -0.78 -4.71 -1.22
CA LEU A 40 -0.84 -5.90 -0.37
C LEU A 40 0.46 -6.73 -0.40
N TYR A 41 1.11 -6.86 -1.56
CA TYR A 41 2.39 -7.57 -1.68
C TYR A 41 3.44 -6.97 -0.75
N TYR A 42 3.55 -5.63 -0.72
CA TYR A 42 4.48 -4.94 0.18
C TYR A 42 4.11 -5.11 1.64
N ALA A 43 2.82 -5.03 1.99
CA ALA A 43 2.38 -5.28 3.35
C ALA A 43 2.76 -6.69 3.83
N ALA A 44 2.65 -7.69 2.97
CA ALA A 44 3.05 -9.07 3.27
C ALA A 44 4.57 -9.22 3.39
N CYS A 45 5.34 -8.73 2.41
CA CYS A 45 6.80 -8.84 2.39
C CYS A 45 7.50 -8.19 3.59
N PHE A 46 6.92 -7.11 4.12
CA PHE A 46 7.48 -6.37 5.25
C PHE A 46 6.83 -6.71 6.60
N CYS A 47 6.06 -7.80 6.68
CA CYS A 47 5.39 -8.25 7.92
C CYS A 47 4.50 -7.17 8.55
N ARG A 48 3.56 -6.61 7.77
CA ARG A 48 2.69 -5.48 8.15
C ARG A 48 1.23 -5.95 8.30
N PRO A 49 0.91 -6.80 9.29
CA PRO A 49 -0.39 -7.48 9.36
C PRO A 49 -1.58 -6.52 9.48
N SER A 50 -1.45 -5.42 10.23
CA SER A 50 -2.52 -4.43 10.37
C SER A 50 -2.86 -3.77 9.03
N ILE A 51 -1.86 -3.48 8.20
CA ILE A 51 -2.07 -2.87 6.89
C ILE A 51 -2.59 -3.89 5.89
N ALA A 52 -2.03 -5.11 5.89
CA ALA A 52 -2.53 -6.19 5.05
C ALA A 52 -4.03 -6.44 5.30
N LYS A 53 -4.47 -6.38 6.57
CA LYS A 53 -5.88 -6.53 6.94
C LYS A 53 -6.77 -5.43 6.36
N ILE A 54 -6.30 -4.19 6.29
CA ILE A 54 -7.06 -3.09 5.68
C ILE A 54 -7.13 -3.25 4.16
N LEU A 55 -6.03 -3.61 3.52
CA LEU A 55 -5.94 -3.77 2.06
C LEU A 55 -6.70 -5.01 1.53
N LEU A 56 -7.14 -5.90 2.42
CA LEU A 56 -7.94 -7.10 2.09
C LEU A 56 -9.46 -6.87 2.18
N LYS A 57 -9.91 -5.70 2.65
CA LYS A 57 -11.33 -5.33 2.63
C LYS A 57 -11.79 -4.95 1.23
#